data_AF-A0A9W6JCG7-F1
#
_entry.id   AF-A0A9W6JCG7-F1
#
_cell.length_a   1.000
_cell.length_b   1.000
_cell.length_c   1.000
_cell.angle_alpha   90.00
_cell.angle_beta   90.00
_cell.angle_gamma   90.00
#
_symmetry.space_group_name_H-M   'P 1'
#
loop_
_entity.id
_entity.type
_entity.pdbx_description
1 polymer ?
#
loop_
_entity_poly.entity_id
_entity_poly.type
_entity_poly.pdbx_seq_one_letter_code
_entity_poly.pdbx_strand_id
1 'polypeptide(L)'
;MIDRIREALVYGLGWEWGALLSIPAVIAAVILLVRFVGLKRALQIGAGLGAILGFLTLQRRARQQGWQDREAKLTRDTDEAVADYRKKQDEVADLSGAELDRRAQRWVRDDEAR
;
A
#
# COMPACT_ATOMS: atom_id res chain seq x y z
N MET A 1 -37.86 -13.32 6.66
CA MET A 1 -38.16 -12.17 5.77
C MET A 1 -37.20 -11.01 6.01
N ILE A 2 -36.86 -10.71 7.26
CA ILE A 2 -35.88 -9.68 7.66
C ILE A 2 -34.48 -9.99 7.08
N ASP A 3 -34.07 -11.26 7.03
CA ASP A 3 -32.72 -11.63 6.55
C ASP A 3 -32.51 -11.38 5.06
N ARG A 4 -33.52 -11.62 4.21
CA ARG A 4 -33.42 -11.33 2.76
C ARG A 4 -33.37 -9.83 2.47
N ILE A 5 -34.05 -9.02 3.28
CA ILE A 5 -33.99 -7.56 3.17
C ILE A 5 -32.59 -7.08 3.56
N ARG A 6 -32.00 -7.67 4.60
CA ARG A 6 -30.64 -7.37 5.05
C ARG A 6 -29.59 -7.79 4.02
N GLU A 7 -29.72 -8.97 3.42
CA GLU A 7 -28.85 -9.41 2.32
C GLU A 7 -29.01 -8.55 1.07
N ALA A 8 -30.23 -8.15 0.69
CA ALA A 8 -30.45 -7.25 -0.44
C ALA A 8 -29.92 -5.83 -0.19
N LEU A 9 -29.99 -5.33 1.04
CA LEU A 9 -29.41 -4.03 1.42
C LEU A 9 -27.88 -4.03 1.47
N VAL A 10 -27.28 -5.16 1.88
CA VAL A 10 -25.83 -5.27 2.06
C VAL A 10 -25.13 -5.75 0.77
N TYR A 11 -25.79 -6.58 -0.05
CA TYR A 11 -25.21 -7.19 -1.25
C TYR A 11 -25.95 -6.89 -2.56
N GLY A 12 -27.23 -6.46 -2.52
CA GLY A 12 -28.06 -6.29 -3.72
C GLY A 12 -28.16 -4.85 -4.24
N LEU A 13 -28.12 -3.86 -3.37
CA LEU A 13 -27.94 -2.47 -3.76
C LEU A 13 -26.46 -2.26 -4.06
N GLY A 14 -26.08 -2.47 -5.32
CA GLY A 14 -24.76 -2.12 -5.83
C GLY A 14 -24.36 -0.75 -5.28
N TRP A 15 -23.11 -0.62 -4.86
CA TRP A 15 -22.52 0.59 -4.24
C TRP A 15 -23.02 1.92 -4.84
N GLU A 16 -23.28 1.94 -6.14
CA GLU A 16 -23.85 3.05 -6.90
C GLU A 16 -25.23 3.52 -6.41
N TRP A 17 -26.15 2.59 -6.11
CA TRP A 17 -27.48 2.92 -5.58
C TRP A 17 -27.44 3.34 -4.11
N GLY A 18 -26.54 2.74 -3.32
CA GLY A 18 -26.28 3.17 -1.95
C GLY A 18 -25.75 4.61 -1.90
N ALA A 19 -24.84 4.97 -2.81
CA ALA A 19 -24.36 6.33 -2.96
C ALA A 19 -25.46 7.29 -3.42
N LEU A 20 -26.26 6.92 -4.43
CA LEU A 20 -27.32 7.78 -4.98
C LEU A 20 -28.42 8.10 -3.95
N LEU A 21 -28.86 7.09 -3.19
CA LEU A 21 -29.88 7.27 -2.14
C LEU A 21 -29.34 7.97 -0.89
N SER A 22 -28.02 7.96 -0.67
CA SER A 22 -27.41 8.65 0.47
C SER A 22 -27.43 10.17 0.34
N ILE A 23 -27.44 10.70 -0.89
CA ILE A 23 -27.41 12.16 -1.16
C ILE A 23 -28.59 12.88 -0.49
N PRO A 24 -29.87 12.52 -0.73
CA PRO A 24 -30.99 13.19 -0.08
C PRO A 24 -31.00 13.00 1.44
N ALA A 25 -30.54 11.85 1.94
CA ALA A 25 -30.42 11.61 3.39
C ALA A 25 -29.38 12.54 4.05
N VAL A 26 -28.23 12.75 3.40
CA VAL A 26 -27.19 13.67 3.86
C VAL A 26 -27.71 15.11 3.84
N ILE A 27 -28.39 15.52 2.77
CA ILE A 27 -28.98 16.87 2.68
C ILE A 27 -29.99 17.09 3.80
N ALA A 28 -30.90 16.15 4.03
CA ALA A 28 -31.88 16.22 5.13
C ALA A 28 -31.18 16.31 6.50
N ALA A 29 -30.13 15.52 6.73
CA ALA A 29 -29.35 15.56 7.96
C ALA A 29 -28.68 16.93 8.16
N VAL A 30 -28.10 17.52 7.11
CA VAL A 30 -27.49 18.86 7.17
C VAL A 30 -28.53 19.93 7.47
N ILE A 31 -29.70 19.88 6.81
CA ILE A 31 -30.80 20.83 7.07
C ILE A 31 -31.26 20.74 8.53
N LEU A 32 -31.44 19.53 9.06
CA LEU A 32 -31.79 19.32 10.47
C LEU A 32 -30.69 19.86 11.39
N LEU A 33 -29.42 19.57 11.11
CA LEU A 33 -28.29 20.05 11.90
C LEU A 33 -28.24 21.58 11.97
N VAL A 34 -28.45 22.25 10.83
CA VAL A 34 -28.52 23.72 10.75
C VAL A 34 -29.73 24.24 11.53
N ARG A 35 -30.88 23.57 11.44
CA ARG A 35 -32.13 24.00 12.09
C ARG A 35 -32.08 23.88 13.62
N PHE A 36 -31.43 22.85 14.15
CA PHE A 36 -31.37 22.56 15.59
C PHE A 36 -30.19 23.23 16.30
N VAL A 37 -29.02 23.33 15.64
CA VAL A 37 -27.78 23.78 16.27
C VAL A 37 -27.38 25.19 15.81
N GLY A 38 -28.01 25.68 14.74
CA GLY A 38 -27.69 26.96 14.11
C GLY A 38 -26.50 26.85 13.15
N LEU A 39 -26.49 27.71 12.12
CA LEU A 39 -25.53 27.68 11.02
C LEU A 39 -24.06 27.72 11.48
N LYS A 40 -23.76 28.52 12.51
CA LYS A 40 -22.38 28.72 13.00
C LYS A 40 -21.79 27.46 13.63
N ARG A 41 -22.58 26.70 14.40
CA ARG A 41 -22.15 25.42 15.00
C ARG A 41 -22.17 24.30 13.96
N ALA A 42 -23.11 24.31 13.03
CA ALA A 42 -23.12 23.37 11.90
C ALA A 42 -21.84 23.48 11.05
N LEU A 43 -21.37 24.71 10.79
CA LEU A 43 -20.09 24.94 10.11
C LEU A 43 -18.89 24.43 10.91
N GLN A 44 -18.87 24.59 12.23
CA GLN A 44 -17.79 24.06 13.08
C GLN A 44 -17.75 22.53 13.05
N ILE A 45 -18.91 21.88 13.14
CA ILE A 45 -19.04 20.42 13.04
C ILE A 45 -18.61 19.94 11.66
N GLY A 46 -19.06 20.60 10.60
CA GLY A 46 -18.69 20.30 9.22
C GLY A 46 -17.20 20.46 8.96
N ALA A 47 -16.58 21.53 9.47
CA ALA A 47 -15.14 21.76 9.37
C ALA A 47 -14.34 20.68 10.12
N GLY A 48 -14.79 20.29 11.32
CA GLY A 48 -14.16 19.21 12.09
C GLY A 48 -14.23 17.87 11.37
N LEU A 49 -15.42 17.49 10.86
CA LEU A 49 -15.60 16.26 10.09
C LEU A 49 -14.78 16.28 8.78
N GLY A 50 -14.77 17.42 8.08
CA GLY A 50 -13.98 17.61 6.87
C GLY A 50 -12.48 17.45 7.13
N ALA A 51 -11.97 18.02 8.22
CA ALA A 51 -10.57 17.88 8.62
C ALA A 51 -10.20 16.42 8.94
N ILE A 52 -11.07 15.69 9.65
CA ILE A 52 -10.87 14.27 9.96
C ILE A 52 -10.84 13.44 8.67
N LEU A 53 -11.80 13.64 7.76
CA LEU A 53 -11.83 12.93 6.48
C LEU A 53 -10.63 13.27 5.60
N GLY A 54 -10.20 14.53 5.59
CA GLY A 54 -8.98 14.98 4.91
C GLY A 54 -7.73 14.33 5.48
N PHE A 55 -7.62 14.24 6.80
CA PHE A 55 -6.50 13.57 7.47
C PHE A 55 -6.46 12.07 7.14
N LEU A 56 -7.61 11.38 7.20
CA LEU A 56 -7.70 9.95 6.89
C LEU A 56 -7.35 9.66 5.43
N THR A 57 -7.79 10.49 4.48
CA THR A 57 -7.45 10.34 3.06
C THR A 57 -5.97 10.60 2.78
N LEU A 58 -5.37 11.62 3.39
CA LEU A 58 -3.92 11.87 3.32
C LEU A 58 -3.12 10.72 3.92
N GLN A 59 -3.53 10.17 5.07
CA GLN A 59 -2.85 9.03 5.69
C GLN A 59 -2.93 7.78 4.81
N ARG A 60 -4.07 7.55 4.15
CA ARG A 60 -4.25 6.43 3.21
C ARG A 60 -3.31 6.57 2.01
N ARG A 61 -3.23 7.79 1.45
CA ARG A 61 -2.32 8.11 0.33
C ARG A 61 -0.85 7.94 0.72
N ALA A 62 -0.47 8.39 1.92
CA ALA A 62 0.89 8.21 2.44
C ALA A 62 1.27 6.72 2.61
N ARG A 63 0.33 5.88 3.06
CA ARG A 63 0.57 4.42 3.14
C ARG A 63 0.72 3.77 1.77
N GLN A 64 -0.05 4.21 0.77
CA GLN A 64 0.08 3.72 -0.61
C GLN A 64 1.42 4.11 -1.23
N GLN A 65 1.87 5.35 -1.00
CA GLN A 65 3.19 5.81 -1.46
C GLN A 65 4.33 5.04 -0.78
N GLY A 66 4.24 4.80 0.53
CA GLY A 66 5.25 4.01 1.23
C GLY A 66 5.35 2.55 0.76
N TRP A 67 4.29 2.01 0.15
CA TRP A 67 4.31 0.67 -0.46
C TRP A 67 5.04 0.69 -1.81
N GLN A 68 4.75 1.68 -2.65
CA GLN A 68 5.43 1.89 -3.93
C GLN A 68 6.93 2.16 -3.74
N ASP A 69 7.30 2.95 -2.74
CA ASP A 69 8.71 3.24 -2.44
C ASP A 69 9.46 1.99 -1.97
N ARG A 70 8.81 1.10 -1.21
CA ARG A 70 9.40 -0.18 -0.80
C ARG A 70 9.57 -1.12 -1.99
N GLU A 71 8.58 -1.20 -2.86
CA GLU A 71 8.62 -2.03 -4.06
C GLU A 71 9.71 -1.55 -5.02
N ALA A 72 9.79 -0.24 -5.27
CA ALA A 72 10.86 0.35 -6.07
C ALA A 72 12.25 0.11 -5.47
N LYS A 73 12.38 0.16 -4.13
CA LYS A 73 13.64 -0.16 -3.45
C LYS A 73 14.00 -1.64 -3.60
N LEU A 74 13.04 -2.55 -3.39
CA LEU A 74 13.24 -4.00 -3.56
C LEU A 74 13.67 -4.36 -4.97
N THR A 75 13.04 -3.77 -5.99
CA THR A 75 13.43 -3.99 -7.39
C THR A 75 14.87 -3.53 -7.64
N ARG A 76 15.24 -2.33 -7.17
CA ARG A 76 16.61 -1.82 -7.32
C ARG A 76 17.64 -2.71 -6.63
N ASP A 77 17.39 -3.11 -5.39
CA ASP A 77 18.28 -3.97 -4.62
C ASP A 77 18.42 -5.36 -5.30
N THR A 78 17.34 -5.85 -5.91
CA THR A 78 17.35 -7.12 -6.68
C THR A 78 18.15 -6.98 -7.97
N ASP A 79 17.97 -5.90 -8.72
CA ASP A 79 18.71 -5.64 -9.96
C ASP A 79 20.21 -5.51 -9.70
N GLU A 80 20.60 -4.85 -8.60
CA GLU A 80 21.99 -4.72 -8.18
C GLU A 80 22.60 -6.09 -7.81
N ALA A 81 21.84 -6.93 -7.09
CA ALA A 81 22.28 -8.28 -6.76
C ALA A 81 22.43 -9.17 -8.01
N VAL A 82 21.52 -9.07 -8.98
CA VAL A 82 21.61 -9.80 -10.26
C VAL A 82 22.80 -9.32 -11.08
N ALA A 83 23.07 -8.03 -11.09
CA ALA A 83 24.23 -7.46 -11.77
C ALA A 83 25.55 -7.93 -11.14
N ASP A 84 25.66 -7.94 -9.81
CA ASP A 84 26.86 -8.43 -9.11
C ASP A 84 27.06 -9.94 -9.35
N TYR A 85 25.97 -10.72 -9.36
CA TYR A 85 26.03 -12.15 -9.69
C TYR A 85 26.54 -12.38 -11.11
N ARG A 86 26.00 -11.66 -12.11
CA ARG A 86 26.45 -11.76 -13.51
C ARG A 86 27.92 -11.36 -13.65
N LYS A 87 28.32 -10.26 -13.00
CA LYS A 87 29.71 -9.82 -13.01
C LYS A 87 30.65 -10.89 -12.44
N LYS A 88 30.28 -11.52 -11.33
CA LYS A 88 31.07 -12.63 -10.76
C LYS A 88 31.07 -13.86 -11.66
N GLN A 89 29.96 -14.15 -12.33
CA GLN A 89 29.89 -15.24 -13.29
C GLN A 89 30.80 -15.00 -14.49
N ASP A 90 30.82 -13.78 -15.04
CA ASP A 90 31.71 -13.37 -16.13
C ASP A 90 33.17 -13.39 -15.66
N GLU A 91 33.46 -12.86 -14.47
CA GLU A 91 34.80 -12.94 -13.86
C GLU A 91 35.27 -14.39 -13.66
N VAL A 92 34.37 -15.32 -13.36
CA VAL A 92 34.69 -16.76 -13.23
C VAL A 92 34.88 -17.41 -14.60
N ALA A 93 34.07 -17.03 -15.60
CA ALA A 93 34.16 -17.54 -16.96
C ALA A 93 35.46 -17.12 -17.66
N ASP A 94 35.99 -15.93 -17.33
CA ASP A 94 37.24 -15.40 -17.87
C ASP A 94 38.51 -15.97 -17.19
N LEU A 95 38.38 -16.78 -16.12
CA LEU A 95 39.54 -17.39 -15.47
C LEU A 95 40.03 -18.62 -16.22
N SER A 96 41.35 -18.75 -16.32
CA SER A 96 41.98 -19.98 -16.80
C SER A 96 41.69 -21.15 -15.85
N GLY A 97 41.60 -22.38 -16.38
CA GLY A 97 41.36 -23.58 -15.57
C GLY A 97 42.35 -23.76 -14.41
N ALA A 98 43.59 -23.29 -14.57
CA ALA A 98 44.62 -23.33 -13.52
C ALA A 98 44.44 -22.25 -12.43
N GLU A 99 43.76 -21.14 -12.71
CA GLU A 99 43.32 -20.17 -11.69
C GLU A 99 42.11 -20.70 -10.91
N LEU A 100 41.17 -21.39 -11.58
CA LEU A 100 39.98 -21.97 -10.94
C LEU A 100 40.36 -23.04 -9.92
N ASP A 101 41.25 -23.96 -10.28
CA ASP A 101 41.76 -24.99 -9.35
C ASP A 101 42.48 -24.39 -8.13
N ARG A 102 43.27 -23.34 -8.33
CA ARG A 102 43.95 -22.60 -7.23
C ARG A 102 42.97 -21.85 -6.32
N ARG A 103 41.80 -21.44 -6.82
CA ARG A 103 40.73 -20.83 -6.02
C ARG A 103 39.93 -21.90 -5.26
N ALA A 104 39.59 -23.00 -5.92
CA ALA A 104 38.87 -24.12 -5.32
C ALA A 104 39.64 -24.74 -4.15
N GLN A 105 40.95 -24.97 -4.31
CA GLN A 105 41.81 -25.49 -3.23
C GLN A 105 41.90 -24.55 -2.02
N ARG A 106 41.78 -23.23 -2.24
CA ARG A 106 41.80 -22.24 -1.16
C ARG A 106 40.53 -22.29 -0.32
N TRP A 107 39.37 -22.41 -0.98
CA TRP A 107 38.09 -22.53 -0.29
C TRP A 107 37.98 -23.80 0.56
N VAL A 108 38.46 -24.94 0.05
CA VAL A 108 38.48 -26.19 0.83
C VAL A 108 39.36 -26.05 2.07
N ARG A 109 40.52 -25.38 1.94
CA ARG A 109 41.46 -25.18 3.05
C ARG A 109 40.94 -24.20 4.11
N ASP A 110 40.19 -23.18 3.72
CA ASP A 110 39.62 -22.20 4.64
C ASP A 110 38.39 -22.74 5.40
N ASP A 111 37.66 -23.71 4.83
CA ASP A 111 36.55 -24.42 5.50
C ASP A 111 37.05 -25.44 6.53
N GLU A 112 38.20 -26.07 6.30
CA GLU A 112 38.86 -26.98 7.27
C GLU A 112 39.51 -26.23 8.45
N ALA A 113 39.75 -24.92 8.32
CA ALA A 113 40.36 -24.08 9.34
C ALA A 113 39.35 -23.42 10.31
N ARG A 114 38.06 -23.71 10.15
CA ARG A 114 36.97 -23.30 11.06
C ARG A 114 36.54 -24.44 11.96
#